data_AF-A0A967UQ30-F1
#
_entry.id   AF-A0A967UQ30-F1
#
_cell.length_a   1.000
_cell.length_b   1.000
_cell.length_c   1.000
_cell.angle_alpha   90.00
_cell.angle_beta   90.00
_cell.angle_gamma   90.00
#
_symmetry.space_group_name_H-M   'P 1'
#
loop_
_entity.id
_entity.type
_entity.pdbx_description
1 polymer ?
#
loop_
_entity_poly.entity_id
_entity_poly.type
_entity_poly.pdbx_seq_one_letter_code
_entity_poly.pdbx_strand_id
1 'polypeptide(L)'
;MRTGSRIPLRLVPAVVVAVALGVATAGPSAAQESDEPQVRPLRVAWVDPDEVRLPLVEDRLDPATVLEIRAVGFPTDTTGNVRHCVTETTRVCRNALAVRTDDDGVAVFQYLITDTVDPVGACRISSPRRCTLEIAIGDRRTEIDTV
;
A
#
# COMPACT_ATOMS: atom_id res chain seq x y z
N MET A 1 37.06 -39.50 25.95
CA MET A 1 37.54 -39.95 24.62
C MET A 1 37.17 -38.86 23.62
N ARG A 2 37.96 -37.78 23.44
CA ARG A 2 39.10 -37.59 22.51
C ARG A 2 38.90 -38.21 21.10
N THR A 3 38.54 -37.35 20.14
CA THR A 3 38.98 -37.29 18.72
C THR A 3 38.16 -36.15 18.06
N GLY A 4 38.69 -35.03 17.57
CA GLY A 4 40.06 -34.69 17.16
C GLY A 4 40.34 -35.15 15.72
N SER A 5 39.90 -34.40 14.70
CA SER A 5 40.39 -34.55 13.32
C SER A 5 40.10 -33.27 12.53
N ARG A 6 41.08 -32.35 12.41
CA ARG A 6 42.19 -32.29 11.44
C ARG A 6 41.79 -31.71 10.08
N ILE A 7 42.11 -30.42 9.96
CA ILE A 7 42.27 -29.62 8.75
C ILE A 7 43.39 -30.22 7.88
N PRO A 8 43.22 -30.27 6.55
CA PRO A 8 44.35 -30.19 5.64
C PRO A 8 44.40 -28.82 4.95
N LEU A 9 45.41 -28.02 5.34
CA LEU A 9 46.00 -27.02 4.46
C LEU A 9 46.52 -27.75 3.21
N ARG A 10 46.15 -27.26 2.03
CA ARG A 10 46.94 -27.52 0.83
C ARG A 10 47.31 -26.23 0.13
N LEU A 11 48.59 -26.21 -0.21
CA LEU A 11 49.38 -25.13 -0.77
C LEU A 11 48.78 -24.52 -2.03
N VAL A 12 48.94 -23.21 -2.10
CA VAL A 12 48.94 -22.37 -3.29
C VAL A 12 50.14 -22.72 -4.18
N PRO A 13 49.97 -22.74 -5.51
CA PRO A 13 51.01 -22.24 -6.39
C PRO A 13 50.51 -20.98 -7.11
N ALA A 14 51.30 -19.91 -6.96
CA ALA A 14 51.16 -18.64 -7.65
C ALA A 14 51.44 -18.83 -9.14
N VAL A 15 50.55 -18.38 -10.03
CA VAL A 15 50.88 -18.22 -11.46
C VAL A 15 50.06 -17.08 -12.07
N VAL A 16 50.81 -16.01 -12.37
CA VAL A 16 50.69 -15.08 -13.51
C VAL A 16 49.54 -14.07 -13.52
N VAL A 17 49.92 -12.84 -13.16
CA VAL A 17 49.32 -11.59 -13.60
C VAL A 17 49.40 -11.50 -15.14
N ALA A 18 48.25 -11.49 -15.80
CA ALA A 18 48.13 -11.04 -17.19
C ALA A 18 47.30 -9.76 -17.19
N VAL A 19 47.98 -8.61 -17.29
CA VAL A 19 47.36 -7.32 -17.59
C VAL A 19 46.96 -7.36 -19.07
N ALA A 20 45.67 -7.53 -19.34
CA ALA A 20 45.11 -7.28 -20.67
C ALA A 20 44.56 -5.85 -20.69
N LEU A 21 45.38 -4.91 -21.19
CA LEU A 21 44.92 -3.62 -21.69
C LEU A 21 44.14 -3.88 -22.99
N GLY A 22 42.81 -3.98 -22.88
CA GLY A 22 41.89 -4.04 -24.01
C GLY A 22 41.07 -2.76 -24.07
N VAL A 23 41.36 -1.93 -25.07
CA VAL A 23 40.67 -0.66 -25.35
C VAL A 23 39.34 -0.92 -26.04
N ALA A 24 38.29 -0.30 -25.48
CA ALA A 24 37.04 0.19 -26.08
C ALA A 24 36.26 -0.68 -27.08
N THR A 25 35.06 -1.10 -26.65
CA THR A 25 33.84 -0.89 -27.44
C THR A 25 32.75 -0.33 -26.52
N ALA A 26 32.39 0.93 -26.74
CA ALA A 26 31.19 1.53 -26.18
C ALA A 26 29.97 0.74 -26.69
N GLY A 27 29.36 -0.04 -25.81
CA GLY A 27 28.00 -0.56 -25.98
C GLY A 27 27.06 0.28 -25.11
N PRO A 28 25.87 0.65 -25.59
CA PRO A 28 24.93 1.41 -24.77
C PRO A 28 24.58 0.57 -23.55
N SER A 29 24.80 1.17 -22.37
CA SER A 29 24.34 0.68 -21.08
C SER A 29 22.92 0.17 -21.22
N ALA A 30 22.71 -1.12 -20.92
CA ALA A 30 21.41 -1.55 -20.43
C ALA A 30 21.17 -0.70 -19.18
N ALA A 31 20.33 0.32 -19.35
CA ALA A 31 19.87 1.16 -18.28
C ALA A 31 19.41 0.22 -17.16
N GLN A 32 20.06 0.33 -16.01
CA GLN A 32 19.46 -0.13 -14.78
C GLN A 32 18.12 0.58 -14.71
N GLU A 33 17.04 -0.17 -14.87
CA GLU A 33 15.71 0.26 -14.48
C GLU A 33 15.87 0.64 -13.01
N SER A 34 15.97 1.95 -12.78
CA SER A 34 15.92 2.50 -11.44
C SER A 34 14.60 2.03 -10.86
N ASP A 35 14.67 1.01 -10.00
CA ASP A 35 13.72 0.78 -8.93
C ASP A 35 13.83 1.98 -7.98
N GLU A 36 13.44 3.15 -8.48
CA GLU A 36 13.22 4.32 -7.65
C GLU A 36 12.03 3.92 -6.79
N PRO A 37 12.17 3.86 -5.45
CA PRO A 37 11.05 3.47 -4.60
C PRO A 37 9.93 4.45 -4.90
N GLN A 38 8.84 3.99 -5.52
CA GLN A 38 7.70 4.84 -5.78
C GLN A 38 7.20 5.34 -4.43
N VAL A 39 7.53 6.59 -4.11
CA VAL A 39 7.04 7.28 -2.92
C VAL A 39 5.56 7.50 -3.17
N ARG A 40 4.75 6.53 -2.76
CA ARG A 40 3.29 6.62 -2.87
C ARG A 40 2.85 7.81 -2.01
N PRO A 41 2.00 8.71 -2.53
CA PRO A 41 1.53 9.83 -1.73
C PRO A 41 0.75 9.28 -0.54
N LEU A 42 1.30 9.47 0.66
CA LEU A 42 0.57 9.26 1.91
C LEU A 42 -0.31 10.47 2.16
N ARG A 43 -1.60 10.25 2.34
CA ARG A 43 -2.55 11.29 2.77
C ARG A 43 -3.14 10.89 4.10
N VAL A 44 -3.20 11.83 5.04
CA VAL A 44 -3.78 11.59 6.37
C VAL A 44 -5.22 12.07 6.37
N ALA A 45 -6.17 11.18 6.62
CA ALA A 45 -7.60 11.49 6.69
C ALA A 45 -8.12 11.29 8.12
N TRP A 46 -8.96 12.23 8.56
CA TRP A 46 -9.66 12.14 9.84
C TRP A 46 -11.14 11.90 9.56
N VAL A 47 -11.70 10.91 10.25
CA VAL A 47 -13.04 10.42 9.92
C VAL A 47 -13.83 10.27 11.22
N ASP A 48 -14.94 11.01 11.33
CA ASP A 48 -15.92 10.81 12.39
C ASP A 48 -17.26 10.41 11.73
N PRO A 49 -18.01 9.46 12.32
CA PRO A 49 -19.26 8.95 11.74
C PRO A 49 -20.38 10.00 11.69
N ASP A 50 -20.36 10.98 12.59
CA ASP A 50 -21.35 12.05 12.68
C ASP A 50 -20.88 13.34 11.98
N GLU A 51 -19.57 13.51 11.80
CA GLU A 51 -18.99 14.63 11.05
C GLU A 51 -17.71 14.24 10.30
N VAL A 52 -17.78 14.04 8.98
CA VAL A 52 -16.59 13.74 8.18
C VAL A 52 -15.73 15.01 8.01
N ARG A 53 -14.89 15.31 9.00
CA ARG A 53 -13.89 16.39 8.96
C ARG A 53 -12.65 15.93 8.20
N LEU A 54 -12.72 15.96 6.88
CA LEU A 54 -11.57 15.70 6.02
C LEU A 54 -10.61 16.89 6.13
N PRO A 55 -9.37 16.73 6.65
CA PRO A 55 -8.31 17.63 6.21
C PRO A 55 -7.98 17.22 4.77
N LEU A 56 -8.58 17.88 3.80
CA LEU A 56 -8.33 17.69 2.36
C LEU A 56 -8.51 16.23 1.86
N VAL A 57 -9.75 15.87 1.55
CA VAL A 57 -10.03 15.20 0.28
C VAL A 57 -10.97 16.12 -0.50
N GLU A 58 -10.61 17.40 -0.60
CA GLU A 58 -11.37 18.38 -1.39
C GLU A 58 -11.27 18.05 -2.89
N ASP A 59 -10.16 17.39 -3.26
CA ASP A 59 -9.93 16.81 -4.56
C ASP A 59 -9.94 15.29 -4.44
N ARG A 60 -10.74 14.65 -5.30
CA ARG A 60 -10.80 13.20 -5.52
C ARG A 60 -9.41 12.55 -5.40
N LEU A 61 -9.34 11.40 -4.73
CA LEU A 61 -8.08 10.70 -4.52
C LEU A 61 -7.60 10.04 -5.81
N ASP A 62 -6.31 10.23 -6.11
CA ASP A 62 -5.72 9.50 -7.22
C ASP A 62 -5.71 8.00 -6.92
N PRO A 63 -5.97 7.16 -7.93
CA PRO A 63 -5.77 5.74 -7.78
C PRO A 63 -4.31 5.41 -7.43
N ALA A 64 -4.09 4.34 -6.67
CA ALA A 64 -2.82 3.97 -6.06
C ALA A 64 -2.34 4.86 -4.88
N THR A 65 -3.13 5.86 -4.47
CA THR A 65 -2.90 6.61 -3.23
C THR A 65 -3.01 5.68 -2.01
N VAL A 66 -2.09 5.83 -1.05
CA VAL A 66 -2.20 5.20 0.27
C VAL A 66 -2.77 6.23 1.23
N LEU A 67 -3.91 5.91 1.83
CA LEU A 67 -4.49 6.72 2.89
C LEU A 67 -4.05 6.18 4.24
N GLU A 68 -3.55 7.04 5.11
CA GLU A 68 -3.54 6.80 6.55
C GLU A 68 -4.79 7.42 7.14
N ILE A 69 -5.64 6.60 7.73
CA ILE A 69 -6.94 7.02 8.25
C ILE A 69 -6.91 6.93 9.77
N ARG A 70 -7.29 8.03 10.42
CA ARG A 70 -7.63 8.08 11.83
C ARG A 70 -9.14 8.24 11.97
N ALA A 71 -9.82 7.13 12.19
CA ALA A 71 -11.26 7.07 12.44
C ALA A 71 -11.52 7.28 13.93
N VAL A 72 -12.35 8.25 14.29
CA VAL A 72 -12.70 8.64 15.67
C VAL A 72 -14.23 8.61 15.84
N GLY A 73 -14.72 8.65 17.08
CA GLY A 73 -16.16 8.69 17.36
C GLY A 73 -16.87 7.34 17.15
N PHE A 74 -16.11 6.25 17.02
CA PHE A 74 -16.64 4.89 16.92
C PHE A 74 -16.71 4.21 18.30
N PRO A 75 -17.52 3.15 18.46
CA PRO A 75 -17.54 2.37 19.71
C PRO A 75 -16.15 1.85 20.07
N THR A 76 -15.81 1.83 21.36
CA THR A 76 -14.51 1.36 21.88
C THR A 76 -14.34 -0.15 21.72
N ASP A 77 -13.10 -0.64 21.60
CA ASP A 77 -12.77 -2.07 21.53
C ASP A 77 -13.55 -2.90 20.48
N THR A 78 -14.02 -2.22 19.44
CA THR A 78 -14.98 -2.76 18.48
C THR A 78 -14.31 -3.07 17.16
N THR A 79 -14.63 -4.22 16.60
CA THR A 79 -14.14 -4.63 15.27
C THR A 79 -15.03 -4.10 14.16
N GLY A 80 -14.41 -3.84 13.02
CA GLY A 80 -15.09 -3.38 11.82
C GLY A 80 -14.37 -3.79 10.55
N ASN A 81 -14.85 -3.27 9.44
CA ASN A 81 -14.25 -3.46 8.13
C ASN A 81 -14.25 -2.15 7.34
N VAL A 82 -13.19 -2.00 6.55
CA VAL A 82 -13.04 -0.93 5.57
C VAL A 82 -13.04 -1.56 4.19
N ARG A 83 -13.81 -1.01 3.26
CA ARG A 83 -13.97 -1.61 1.92
C ARG A 83 -14.10 -0.56 0.85
N HIS A 84 -13.52 -0.85 -0.31
CA HIS A 84 -13.67 -0.01 -1.49
C HIS A 84 -14.94 -0.43 -2.22
N CYS A 85 -15.86 0.51 -2.41
CA CYS A 85 -17.16 0.31 -3.02
C CYS A 85 -17.27 1.08 -4.34
N VAL A 86 -17.97 0.50 -5.31
CA VAL A 86 -18.37 1.14 -6.55
C VAL A 86 -19.89 1.17 -6.61
N THR A 87 -20.45 2.33 -6.94
CA THR A 87 -21.88 2.54 -7.13
C THR A 87 -22.13 3.04 -8.54
N GLU A 88 -22.87 2.25 -9.32
CA GLU A 88 -23.39 2.61 -10.65
C GLU A 88 -24.90 2.38 -10.69
N THR A 89 -25.33 1.12 -10.64
CA THR A 89 -26.73 0.68 -10.51
C THR A 89 -26.94 -0.19 -9.29
N THR A 90 -25.95 -1.00 -8.95
CA THR A 90 -25.86 -1.78 -7.72
C THR A 90 -24.56 -1.44 -7.01
N ARG A 91 -24.60 -1.45 -5.67
CA ARG A 91 -23.41 -1.22 -4.85
C ARG A 91 -22.61 -2.50 -4.75
N VAL A 92 -21.34 -2.46 -5.16
CA VAL A 92 -20.42 -3.60 -5.05
C VAL A 92 -19.20 -3.15 -4.26
N CYS A 93 -18.85 -3.89 -3.21
CA CYS A 93 -17.68 -3.58 -2.37
C CYS A 93 -16.67 -4.74 -2.35
N ARG A 94 -15.38 -4.41 -2.34
CA ARG A 94 -14.24 -5.34 -2.32
C ARG A 94 -13.10 -4.78 -1.46
N ASN A 95 -11.98 -5.50 -1.44
CA ASN A 95 -10.75 -5.10 -0.76
C ASN A 95 -11.00 -4.80 0.72
N ALA A 96 -11.66 -5.73 1.40
CA ALA A 96 -12.00 -5.57 2.80
C ALA A 96 -10.73 -5.64 3.67
N LEU A 97 -10.54 -4.64 4.52
CA LEU A 97 -9.52 -4.59 5.55
C LEU A 97 -10.21 -4.63 6.91
N ALA A 98 -9.88 -5.61 7.74
CA ALA A 98 -10.37 -5.66 9.12
C ALA A 98 -9.70 -4.56 9.94
N VAL A 99 -10.49 -3.85 10.75
CA VAL A 99 -10.01 -2.80 11.65
C VAL A 99 -10.58 -3.01 13.04
N ARG A 100 -9.92 -2.46 14.05
CA ARG A 100 -10.38 -2.47 15.44
C ARG A 100 -10.10 -1.11 16.06
N THR A 101 -11.05 -0.61 16.84
CA THR A 101 -10.86 0.59 17.66
C THR A 101 -10.16 0.24 18.98
N ASP A 102 -9.41 1.21 19.48
CA ASP A 102 -8.83 1.19 20.83
C ASP A 102 -9.89 1.55 21.91
N ASP A 103 -9.41 1.76 23.13
CA ASP A 103 -10.18 2.14 24.31
C ASP A 103 -10.72 3.58 24.25
N ASP A 104 -10.20 4.41 23.34
CA ASP A 104 -10.68 5.76 23.06
C ASP A 104 -11.68 5.80 21.89
N GLY A 105 -11.99 4.65 21.28
CA GLY A 105 -12.89 4.58 20.13
C GLY A 105 -12.23 5.05 18.83
N VAL A 106 -10.90 4.97 18.78
CA VAL A 106 -10.08 5.39 17.64
C VAL A 106 -9.53 4.18 16.90
N ALA A 107 -9.61 4.19 15.58
CA ALA A 107 -8.93 3.22 14.72
C ALA A 107 -7.95 3.94 13.79
N VAL A 108 -6.69 3.49 13.77
CA VAL A 108 -5.65 3.99 12.88
C VAL A 108 -5.21 2.87 11.95
N PHE A 109 -5.28 3.10 10.64
CA PHE A 109 -4.93 2.10 9.64
C PHE A 109 -4.53 2.74 8.31
N GLN A 110 -3.82 1.96 7.48
CA GLN A 110 -3.46 2.36 6.13
C GLN A 110 -4.29 1.58 5.11
N TYR A 111 -4.75 2.26 4.06
CA TYR A 111 -5.57 1.69 3.01
C TYR A 111 -5.08 2.13 1.63
N LEU A 112 -4.84 1.17 0.73
CA LEU A 112 -4.47 1.45 -0.66
C LEU A 112 -5.73 1.63 -1.50
N ILE A 113 -5.91 2.81 -2.08
CA ILE A 113 -6.95 3.06 -3.09
C ILE A 113 -6.57 2.36 -4.38
N THR A 114 -7.44 1.48 -4.86
CA THR A 114 -7.24 0.76 -6.12
C THR A 114 -8.01 1.44 -7.24
N ASP A 115 -7.43 1.53 -8.42
CA ASP A 115 -8.10 2.09 -9.60
C ASP A 115 -9.14 1.13 -10.19
N THR A 116 -9.20 -0.11 -9.71
CA THR A 116 -10.02 -1.18 -10.24
C THR A 116 -10.65 -1.97 -9.11
N VAL A 117 -11.93 -2.30 -9.28
CA VAL A 117 -12.72 -3.17 -8.40
C VAL A 117 -13.34 -4.28 -9.24
N ASP A 118 -12.80 -5.50 -9.15
CA ASP A 118 -13.31 -6.65 -9.91
C ASP A 118 -14.67 -7.16 -9.35
N PRO A 119 -15.64 -7.53 -10.22
CA PRO A 119 -15.63 -7.52 -11.69
C PRO A 119 -16.16 -6.21 -12.29
N VAL A 120 -16.40 -5.19 -11.47
CA VAL A 120 -17.07 -3.96 -11.87
C VAL A 120 -16.21 -3.18 -12.87
N GLY A 121 -14.92 -3.03 -12.60
CA GLY A 121 -13.95 -2.33 -13.46
C GLY A 121 -13.35 -1.10 -12.78
N ALA A 122 -12.97 -0.10 -13.58
CA ALA A 122 -12.12 0.99 -13.10
C ALA A 122 -12.88 2.16 -12.43
N CYS A 123 -12.31 2.63 -11.31
CA CYS A 123 -12.59 3.86 -10.60
C CYS A 123 -11.71 4.97 -11.18
N ARG A 124 -12.28 5.74 -12.10
CA ARG A 124 -11.59 6.88 -12.75
C ARG A 124 -12.47 8.11 -12.63
N ILE A 125 -11.85 9.29 -12.55
CA ILE A 125 -12.56 10.58 -12.51
C ILE A 125 -13.52 10.75 -13.70
N SER A 126 -13.16 10.21 -14.87
CA SER A 126 -13.98 10.23 -16.09
C SER A 126 -15.01 9.10 -16.19
N SER A 127 -15.07 8.22 -15.20
CA SER A 127 -16.04 7.12 -15.14
C SER A 127 -17.39 7.64 -14.67
N PRO A 128 -18.53 7.16 -15.19
CA PRO A 128 -19.84 7.48 -14.65
C PRO A 128 -20.09 6.87 -13.25
N ARG A 129 -19.13 6.09 -12.73
CA ARG A 129 -19.24 5.33 -11.48
C ARG A 129 -18.68 6.12 -10.32
N ARG A 130 -19.40 6.15 -9.21
CA ARG A 130 -18.90 6.71 -7.95
C ARG A 130 -18.14 5.63 -7.20
N CYS A 131 -16.88 5.87 -6.85
CA CYS A 131 -16.17 4.98 -5.95
C CYS A 131 -15.94 5.62 -4.59
N THR A 132 -16.24 4.86 -3.54
CA THR A 132 -16.16 5.31 -2.15
C THR A 132 -15.42 4.32 -1.29
N LEU A 133 -14.68 4.81 -0.30
CA LEU A 133 -14.18 4.01 0.80
C LEU A 133 -15.23 4.00 1.90
N GLU A 134 -15.83 2.83 2.17
CA GLU A 134 -16.75 2.67 3.29
C GLU A 134 -15.98 2.19 4.52
N ILE A 135 -16.18 2.86 5.65
CA ILE A 135 -15.64 2.47 6.96
C ILE A 135 -16.84 2.12 7.84
N ALA A 136 -16.95 0.85 8.25
CA ALA A 136 -18.03 0.35 9.09
C ALA A 136 -17.47 -0.36 10.32
N ILE A 137 -17.73 0.17 11.52
CA ILE A 137 -17.23 -0.36 12.80
C ILE A 137 -18.41 -0.44 13.77
N GLY A 138 -18.70 -1.65 14.24
CA GLY A 138 -19.92 -1.92 15.01
C GLY A 138 -21.18 -1.59 14.20
N ASP A 139 -22.02 -0.72 14.75
CA ASP A 139 -23.26 -0.21 14.15
C ASP A 139 -23.07 1.11 13.39
N ARG A 140 -21.89 1.73 13.46
CA ARG A 140 -21.57 3.00 12.81
C ARG A 140 -20.97 2.78 11.42
N ARG A 141 -21.29 3.68 10.49
CA ARG A 141 -20.79 3.67 9.11
C ARG A 141 -20.56 5.08 8.61
N THR A 142 -19.51 5.26 7.81
CA THR A 142 -19.21 6.47 7.06
C THR A 142 -18.56 6.16 5.71
N GLU A 143 -18.57 7.11 4.79
CA GLU A 143 -18.08 6.95 3.41
C GLU A 143 -17.21 8.14 3.00
N ILE A 144 -16.12 7.85 2.28
CA ILE A 144 -15.21 8.85 1.70
C ILE A 144 -15.27 8.72 0.18
N ASP A 145 -15.47 9.82 -0.55
CA ASP A 145 -15.36 9.84 -2.00
C ASP A 145 -13.90 9.70 -2.45
N THR A 146 -13.67 8.78 -3.39
CA THR A 146 -12.31 8.47 -3.85
C THR A 146 -12.05 8.92 -5.28
N VAL A 147 -13.05 9.02 -6.16
CA VAL A 147 -12.89 9.47 -7.57
C VAL A 147 -14.10 10.21 -8.09
#